data_AF-A0A9P5CND3-F1
#
_entry.id   AF-A0A9P5CND3-F1
#
_cell.length_a   1.000
_cell.length_b   1.000
_cell.length_c   1.000
_cell.angle_alpha   90.00
_cell.angle_beta   90.00
_cell.angle_gamma   90.00
#
_symmetry.space_group_name_H-M   'P 1'
#
loop_
_entity.id
_entity.type
_entity.pdbx_description
1 polymer ?
#
loop_
_entity_poly.entity_id
_entity_poly.type
_entity_poly.pdbx_seq_one_letter_code
_entity_poly.pdbx_strand_id
1 'polypeptide(L)'
;MATNPAFHIIGHGHTGMTVRSMAKSLRFWKDILGFQIIWQQDVPGSTTPSDPVHTMTGAPLGTSMRVVWIQLKGSDPGRVSTLELIEYELPPDVAEEQKSRTPHARSWDIGSLHINLMIQGLDQIVESVKSEGFQIY
;
A
#
# COMPACT_ATOMS: atom_id res chain seq x y z
N MET A 1 2.68 38.08 22.75
CA MET A 1 3.65 36.99 22.60
C MET A 1 3.10 36.03 21.57
N ALA A 2 3.81 35.78 20.46
CA ALA A 2 3.34 34.86 19.45
C ALA A 2 3.43 33.42 19.99
N THR A 3 2.30 32.74 20.10
CA THR A 3 2.24 31.32 20.46
C THR A 3 2.83 30.52 19.29
N ASN A 4 3.98 29.88 19.49
CA ASN A 4 4.50 28.91 18.53
C ASN A 4 3.43 27.81 18.35
N PRO A 5 3.10 27.37 17.13
CA PRO A 5 2.12 26.31 16.96
C PRO A 5 2.60 25.02 17.64
N ALA A 6 1.69 24.32 18.31
CA ALA A 6 1.96 23.11 19.09
C ALA A 6 2.45 21.92 18.24
N PHE A 7 2.49 22.05 16.92
CA PHE A 7 3.04 21.08 15.98
C PHE A 7 3.50 21.77 14.69
N HIS A 8 4.43 21.12 13.99
CA HIS A 8 4.90 21.51 12.66
C HIS A 8 5.02 20.26 11.79
N ILE A 9 4.41 20.29 10.60
CA ILE A 9 4.51 19.19 9.64
C ILE A 9 5.83 19.35 8.89
N ILE A 10 6.74 18.38 9.10
CA ILE A 10 8.09 18.41 8.51
C ILE A 10 8.14 17.78 7.10
N GLY A 11 7.12 17.01 6.71
CA GLY A 11 7.08 16.36 5.40
C GLY A 11 6.03 15.26 5.28
N HIS A 12 6.07 14.58 4.15
CA HIS A 12 5.28 13.39 3.83
C HIS A 12 6.21 12.18 3.80
N GLY A 13 5.85 11.11 4.50
CA GLY A 13 6.67 9.89 4.58
C GLY A 13 6.38 8.91 3.45
N HIS A 14 5.12 8.50 3.33
CA HIS A 14 4.68 7.53 2.33
C HIS A 14 3.16 7.62 2.12
N THR A 15 2.68 6.98 1.06
CA THR A 15 1.26 6.67 0.86
C THR A 15 1.06 5.18 1.04
N GLY A 16 0.21 4.77 1.99
CA GLY A 16 -0.11 3.37 2.25
C GLY A 16 -1.27 2.86 1.40
N MET A 17 -1.16 1.62 0.91
CA MET A 17 -2.19 0.91 0.16
C MET A 17 -2.31 -0.53 0.66
N THR A 18 -3.50 -0.88 1.17
CA THR A 18 -3.80 -2.26 1.51
C THR A 18 -4.02 -3.09 0.24
N VAL A 19 -3.31 -4.20 0.12
CA VAL A 19 -3.37 -5.13 -1.02
C VAL A 19 -3.87 -6.50 -0.59
N ARG A 20 -4.47 -7.23 -1.53
CA ARG A 20 -4.96 -8.60 -1.28
C ARG A 20 -3.86 -9.65 -1.44
N SER A 21 -2.90 -9.39 -2.32
CA SER A 21 -1.82 -10.32 -2.62
C SER A 21 -0.53 -9.54 -2.83
N MET A 22 0.41 -9.64 -1.89
CA MET A 22 1.70 -8.96 -2.04
C MET A 22 2.42 -9.44 -3.30
N ALA A 23 2.39 -10.75 -3.57
CA ALA A 23 3.01 -11.32 -4.77
C ALA A 23 2.47 -10.72 -6.08
N LYS A 24 1.15 -10.63 -6.24
CA LYS A 24 0.54 -10.02 -7.44
C LYS A 24 0.81 -8.52 -7.53
N SER A 25 0.80 -7.83 -6.39
CA SER A 25 1.13 -6.41 -6.35
C SER A 25 2.58 -6.15 -6.74
N LEU A 26 3.54 -6.95 -6.25
CA LEU A 26 4.95 -6.82 -6.63
C LEU A 26 5.21 -7.18 -8.10
N ARG A 27 4.47 -8.14 -8.67
CA ARG A 27 4.50 -8.38 -10.12
C ARG A 27 4.20 -7.11 -10.89
N PHE A 28 3.16 -6.36 -10.49
CA PHE A 28 2.83 -5.09 -11.13
C PHE A 28 3.88 -4.00 -10.87
N TRP A 29 4.12 -3.66 -9.60
CA TRP A 29 4.91 -2.48 -9.24
C TRP A 29 6.40 -2.65 -9.50
N LYS A 30 6.96 -3.82 -9.19
CA LYS A 30 8.40 -4.08 -9.35
C LYS A 30 8.69 -4.66 -10.72
N ASP A 31 8.02 -5.74 -11.10
CA ASP A 31 8.46 -6.50 -12.29
C ASP A 31 8.01 -5.86 -13.60
N ILE A 32 6.77 -5.36 -13.68
CA ILE A 32 6.25 -4.70 -14.90
C ILE A 32 6.66 -3.22 -14.96
N LEU A 33 6.43 -2.46 -13.87
CA LEU A 33 6.76 -1.02 -13.86
C LEU A 33 8.23 -0.71 -13.53
N GLY A 34 9.00 -1.70 -13.06
CA GLY A 34 10.44 -1.55 -12.81
C GLY A 34 10.80 -0.76 -11.55
N PHE A 35 9.86 -0.52 -10.62
CA PHE A 35 10.19 0.19 -9.38
C PHE A 35 11.01 -0.67 -8.42
N GLN A 36 11.78 0.01 -7.56
CA GLN A 36 12.66 -0.63 -6.60
C GLN A 36 11.97 -0.81 -5.25
N ILE A 37 12.14 -2.00 -4.65
CA ILE A 37 11.82 -2.23 -3.25
C ILE A 37 12.98 -1.66 -2.43
N ILE A 38 12.68 -0.74 -1.51
CA ILE A 38 13.67 -0.11 -0.64
C ILE A 38 13.61 -0.62 0.79
N TRP A 39 12.49 -1.23 1.18
CA TRP A 39 12.32 -1.84 2.49
C TRP A 39 11.18 -2.86 2.46
N GLN A 40 11.28 -3.89 3.30
CA GLN A 40 10.22 -4.88 3.48
C GLN A 40 10.29 -5.49 4.89
N GLN A 41 9.13 -5.84 5.45
CA GLN A 41 9.05 -6.54 6.73
C GLN A 41 7.82 -7.43 6.80
N ASP A 42 8.01 -8.63 7.34
CA ASP A 42 6.94 -9.49 7.82
C ASP A 42 6.76 -9.27 9.34
N VAL A 43 5.54 -8.96 9.74
CA VAL A 43 5.14 -8.77 11.13
C VAL A 43 4.19 -9.91 11.51
N PRO A 44 4.64 -10.91 12.28
CA PRO A 44 3.79 -11.99 12.71
C PRO A 44 2.71 -11.49 13.68
N GLY A 45 1.52 -12.06 13.57
CA GLY A 45 0.44 -11.83 14.52
C GLY A 45 0.62 -12.62 15.81
N SER A 46 -0.04 -12.15 16.87
CA SER A 46 -0.10 -12.68 18.22
C SER A 46 -1.50 -12.49 18.78
N THR A 47 -1.92 -13.38 19.66
CA THR A 47 -3.22 -13.32 20.35
C THR A 47 -3.16 -12.50 21.65
N THR A 48 -2.01 -11.90 21.98
CA THR A 48 -1.83 -11.07 23.17
C THR A 48 -2.25 -9.62 22.91
N PRO A 49 -2.72 -8.85 23.90
CA PRO A 49 -3.03 -7.42 23.74
C PRO A 49 -1.86 -6.55 23.25
N SER A 50 -0.62 -7.00 23.44
CA SER A 50 0.61 -6.37 22.93
C SER A 50 0.95 -6.77 21.49
N ASP A 51 0.01 -7.38 20.75
CA ASP A 51 0.21 -7.71 19.35
C ASP A 51 0.56 -6.45 18.54
N PRO A 52 1.70 -6.44 17.82
CA PRO A 52 2.16 -5.24 17.13
C PRO A 52 1.19 -4.83 16.02
N VAL A 53 0.60 -5.78 15.29
CA VAL A 53 -0.30 -5.45 14.18
C VAL A 53 -1.59 -4.80 14.71
N HIS A 54 -2.19 -5.38 15.75
CA HIS A 54 -3.36 -4.85 16.43
C HIS A 54 -3.10 -3.48 17.04
N THR A 55 -2.01 -3.31 17.79
CA THR A 55 -1.70 -2.05 18.47
C THR A 55 -1.37 -0.91 17.52
N MET A 56 -0.76 -1.20 16.36
CA MET A 56 -0.47 -0.19 15.34
C MET A 56 -1.67 0.15 14.47
N THR A 57 -2.48 -0.85 14.09
CA THR A 57 -3.46 -0.71 12.99
C THR A 57 -4.91 -0.85 13.42
N GLY A 58 -5.16 -1.42 14.61
CA GLY A 58 -6.49 -1.80 15.08
C GLY A 58 -7.02 -3.11 14.46
N ALA A 59 -6.25 -3.81 13.62
CA ALA A 59 -6.65 -5.09 13.05
C ALA A 59 -6.92 -6.15 14.14
N PRO A 60 -7.78 -7.15 13.91
CA PRO A 60 -8.05 -8.19 14.92
C PRO A 60 -6.79 -8.89 15.43
N LEU A 61 -6.80 -9.31 16.70
CA LEU A 61 -5.71 -10.08 17.30
C LEU A 61 -5.38 -11.33 16.48
N GLY A 62 -4.10 -11.65 16.34
CA GLY A 62 -3.62 -12.76 15.53
C GLY A 62 -3.49 -12.45 14.03
N THR A 63 -3.84 -11.24 13.58
CA THR A 63 -3.58 -10.79 12.20
C THR A 63 -2.07 -10.68 11.97
N SER A 64 -1.55 -11.32 10.93
CA SER A 64 -0.20 -11.04 10.42
C SER A 64 -0.24 -9.99 9.31
N MET A 65 0.85 -9.26 9.18
CA MET A 65 0.99 -8.17 8.23
C MET A 65 2.32 -8.28 7.48
N ARG A 66 2.27 -8.19 6.16
CA ARG A 66 3.45 -8.01 5.31
C ARG A 66 3.45 -6.61 4.73
N VAL A 67 4.56 -5.90 4.90
CA VAL A 67 4.72 -4.52 4.44
C VAL A 67 5.88 -4.44 3.46
N VAL A 68 5.68 -3.78 2.33
CA VAL A 68 6.73 -3.53 1.33
C VAL A 68 6.70 -2.08 0.90
N TRP A 69 7.85 -1.42 0.92
CA TRP A 69 8.03 -0.05 0.49
C TRP A 69 8.67 0.00 -0.89
N ILE A 70 7.96 0.64 -1.81
CA ILE A 70 8.41 0.88 -3.18
C ILE A 70 8.84 2.33 -3.31
N GLN A 71 10.04 2.52 -3.82
CA GLN A 71 10.53 3.85 -4.15
C GLN A 71 9.81 4.38 -5.39
N LEU A 72 9.10 5.49 -5.22
CA LEU A 72 8.60 6.28 -6.34
C LEU A 72 9.67 7.29 -6.74
N LYS A 73 9.90 7.43 -8.04
CA LYS A 73 10.73 8.52 -8.57
C LYS A 73 9.94 9.81 -8.43
N GLY A 74 10.39 10.70 -7.53
CA GLY A 74 9.83 12.03 -7.36
C GLY A 74 10.33 13.02 -8.42
N SER A 75 9.67 14.17 -8.51
CA SER A 75 10.14 15.32 -9.28
C SER A 75 11.30 16.07 -8.60
N ASP A 76 11.48 15.86 -7.30
CA ASP A 76 12.55 16.44 -6.48
C ASP A 76 13.65 15.40 -6.22
N PRO A 77 14.89 15.59 -6.74
CA PRO A 77 16.01 14.67 -6.55
C PRO A 77 16.41 14.44 -5.07
N GLY A 78 16.06 15.36 -4.17
CA GLY A 78 16.38 15.27 -2.74
C GLY A 78 15.32 14.56 -1.88
N ARG A 79 14.16 14.22 -2.45
CA ARG A 79 13.04 13.63 -1.71
C ARG A 79 12.56 12.34 -2.37
N VAL A 80 12.78 11.24 -1.66
CA VAL A 80 12.22 9.94 -2.02
C VAL A 80 10.78 9.88 -1.52
N SER A 81 9.83 9.83 -2.46
CA SER A 81 8.45 9.46 -2.13
C SER A 81 8.33 7.94 -2.14
N THR A 82 7.55 7.42 -1.20
CA THR A 82 7.43 5.97 -1.00
C THR A 82 5.98 5.54 -1.11
N LEU A 83 5.73 4.46 -1.85
CA LEU A 83 4.48 3.73 -1.83
C LEU A 83 4.63 2.54 -0.88
N GLU A 84 3.81 2.49 0.16
CA GLU A 84 3.76 1.37 1.10
C GLU A 84 2.63 0.43 0.69
N LEU A 85 2.95 -0.83 0.41
CA LEU A 85 1.98 -1.89 0.19
C LEU A 85 1.84 -2.70 1.47
N ILE A 86 0.61 -2.98 1.88
CA ILE A 86 0.32 -3.73 3.10
C ILE A 86 -0.61 -4.89 2.80
N GLU A 87 -0.14 -6.12 3.02
CA GLU A 87 -0.97 -7.32 2.96
C GLU A 87 -1.29 -7.78 4.38
N TYR A 88 -2.59 -7.82 4.71
CA TYR A 88 -3.07 -8.41 5.96
C TYR A 88 -3.60 -9.82 5.71
N GLU A 89 -3.13 -10.74 6.54
CA GLU A 89 -3.69 -12.08 6.69
C GLU A 89 -4.44 -12.13 8.01
N LEU A 90 -5.76 -12.01 7.88
CA LEU A 90 -6.68 -11.98 9.01
C LEU A 90 -6.93 -13.41 9.52
N PRO A 91 -7.22 -13.58 10.82
CA PRO A 91 -7.71 -14.85 11.36
C PRO A 91 -8.97 -15.37 10.63
N PRO A 92 -9.25 -16.68 10.70
CA PRO A 92 -10.41 -17.27 10.02
C PRO A 92 -11.76 -16.92 10.66
N ASP A 93 -11.77 -16.50 11.93
CA ASP A 93 -12.97 -16.28 12.75
C ASP A 93 -13.47 -14.82 12.79
N VAL A 94 -12.85 -13.92 12.02
CA VAL A 94 -13.22 -12.48 11.94
C VAL A 94 -14.09 -12.19 10.72
N ALA A 95 -15.30 -12.77 10.71
CA ALA A 95 -16.16 -12.82 9.53
C ALA A 95 -16.60 -11.43 9.00
N GLU A 96 -16.81 -10.44 9.87
CA GLU A 96 -17.22 -9.09 9.45
C GLU A 96 -16.07 -8.34 8.76
N GLU A 97 -14.85 -8.47 9.28
CA GLU A 97 -13.63 -7.91 8.70
C GLU A 97 -13.29 -8.57 7.36
N GLN A 98 -13.56 -9.87 7.22
CA GLN A 98 -13.41 -10.55 5.94
C GLN A 98 -14.41 -10.01 4.89
N LYS A 99 -15.65 -9.65 5.30
CA LYS A 99 -16.65 -9.03 4.42
C LYS A 99 -16.30 -7.61 4.00
N SER A 100 -15.64 -6.84 4.88
CA SER A 100 -15.30 -5.43 4.62
C SER A 100 -14.17 -5.24 3.60
N ARG A 101 -13.50 -6.32 3.18
CA ARG A 101 -12.47 -6.30 2.12
C ARG A 101 -13.10 -6.14 0.73
N THR A 102 -13.55 -4.93 0.39
CA THR A 102 -14.18 -4.56 -0.90
C THR A 102 -13.40 -5.11 -2.09
N PRO A 103 -13.82 -6.24 -2.71
CA PRO A 103 -13.02 -6.90 -3.74
C PRO A 103 -13.04 -6.16 -5.08
N HIS A 104 -13.98 -5.22 -5.24
CA HIS A 104 -14.23 -4.50 -6.49
C HIS A 104 -14.55 -3.02 -6.21
N ALA A 105 -13.70 -2.34 -5.43
CA ALA A 105 -13.85 -0.91 -5.22
C ALA A 105 -13.79 -0.20 -6.58
N ARG A 106 -14.83 0.58 -6.90
CA ARG A 106 -14.90 1.37 -8.14
C ARG A 106 -14.31 2.74 -7.88
N SER A 107 -13.78 3.38 -8.92
CA SER A 107 -13.11 4.67 -8.80
C SER A 107 -13.99 5.77 -8.22
N TRP A 108 -15.32 5.64 -8.29
CA TRP A 108 -16.32 6.57 -7.76
C TRP A 108 -16.95 6.14 -6.42
N ASP A 109 -16.54 5.01 -5.85
CA ASP A 109 -17.02 4.60 -4.52
C ASP A 109 -16.39 5.47 -3.42
N ILE A 110 -17.14 5.74 -2.35
CA ILE A 110 -16.63 6.49 -1.20
C ILE A 110 -15.39 5.79 -0.64
N GLY A 111 -14.31 6.56 -0.44
CA GLY A 111 -13.03 6.05 0.06
C GLY A 111 -12.11 5.48 -1.03
N SER A 112 -12.56 5.40 -2.29
CA SER A 112 -11.68 5.10 -3.41
C SER A 112 -10.63 6.21 -3.60
N LEU A 113 -9.39 5.80 -3.82
CA LEU A 113 -8.23 6.66 -4.01
C LEU A 113 -7.44 6.17 -5.21
N HIS A 114 -6.68 7.06 -5.85
CA HIS A 114 -5.74 6.69 -6.90
C HIS A 114 -4.39 7.37 -6.70
N ILE A 115 -3.37 6.76 -7.28
CA ILE A 115 -2.06 7.37 -7.45
C ILE A 115 -1.82 7.57 -8.95
N ASN A 116 -1.32 8.74 -9.32
CA ASN A 116 -1.02 9.08 -10.70
C ASN A 116 0.49 9.04 -10.94
N LEU A 117 0.92 8.32 -11.97
CA LEU A 117 2.31 8.26 -12.39
C LEU A 117 2.48 9.03 -13.69
N MET A 118 3.42 9.98 -13.71
CA MET A 118 3.83 10.65 -14.93
C MET A 118 4.89 9.79 -15.62
N ILE A 119 4.58 9.29 -16.82
CA ILE A 119 5.44 8.35 -17.53
C ILE A 119 5.68 8.78 -18.98
N GLN A 120 6.82 8.35 -19.53
CA GLN A 120 7.07 8.35 -20.96
C GLN A 120 6.88 6.92 -21.47
N GLY A 121 6.27 6.74 -22.66
CA GLY A 121 6.00 5.41 -23.22
C GLY A 121 4.78 4.71 -22.60
N LEU A 122 3.66 5.43 -22.47
CA LEU A 122 2.40 4.87 -21.95
C LEU A 122 1.93 3.65 -22.75
N ASP A 123 2.03 3.70 -24.08
CA ASP A 123 1.54 2.61 -24.95
C ASP A 123 2.25 1.28 -24.66
N GLN A 124 3.56 1.30 -24.44
CA GLN A 124 4.33 0.10 -24.12
C GLN A 124 3.96 -0.49 -22.76
N ILE A 125 3.70 0.37 -21.77
CA ILE A 125 3.24 -0.07 -20.45
C ILE A 125 1.84 -0.68 -20.57
N VAL A 126 0.94 -0.04 -21.32
CA VAL A 126 -0.42 -0.55 -21.57
C VAL A 126 -0.39 -1.93 -22.24
N GLU A 127 0.47 -2.13 -23.24
CA GLU A 127 0.66 -3.42 -23.89
C GLU A 127 1.21 -4.47 -22.92
N SER A 128 2.23 -4.10 -22.13
CA SER A 128 2.86 -5.01 -21.17
C SER A 128 1.86 -5.50 -20.12
N VAL A 129 1.07 -4.59 -19.51
CA VAL A 129 0.09 -4.97 -18.49
C VAL A 129 -1.06 -5.80 -19.09
N LYS A 130 -1.50 -5.50 -20.34
CA LYS A 130 -2.49 -6.33 -21.03
C LYS A 130 -1.98 -7.74 -21.28
N SER A 131 -0.71 -7.90 -21.67
CA SER A 131 -0.10 -9.22 -21.90
C SER A 131 -0.03 -10.07 -20.62
N GLU A 132 0.02 -9.41 -19.46
CA GLU A 132 0.02 -10.01 -18.12
C GLU A 132 -1.40 -10.23 -17.55
N GLY A 133 -2.45 -9.92 -18.33
CA GLY A 133 -3.85 -10.16 -17.96
C GLY A 133 -4.52 -9.06 -17.14
N PHE A 134 -3.86 -7.89 -16.98
CA PHE A 134 -4.49 -6.74 -16.32
C PHE A 134 -5.62 -6.17 -17.17
N GLN A 135 -6.70 -5.79 -16.49
CA GLN A 135 -7.85 -5.15 -17.13
C GLN A 135 -7.62 -3.64 -17.23
N ILE A 136 -7.83 -3.09 -18.43
CA ILE A 136 -7.87 -1.65 -18.68
C ILE A 136 -9.24 -1.38 -19.29
N TYR A 137 -9.97 -0.42 -18.71
CA TYR A 137 -11.31 0.00 -19.11
C TYR A 137 -11.27 1.27 -19.95
#